data_AF-A2EDC8-F1
#
_entry.id   AF-A2EDC8-F1
#
_cell.length_a   1.000
_cell.length_b   1.000
_cell.length_c   1.000
_cell.angle_alpha   90.00
_cell.angle_beta   90.00
_cell.angle_gamma   90.00
#
_symmetry.space_group_name_H-M   'P 1'
#
loop_
_entity.id
_entity.type
_entity.pdbx_description
1 polymer ?
#
loop_
_entity_poly.entity_id
_entity_poly.type
_entity_poly.pdbx_seq_one_letter_code
_entity_poly.pdbx_strand_id
1 'polypeptide(L)'
;MQDIEFTIENEKLWILQTRNGKRTAAATVKIACDLVSEGMITKEEALKRVEPGDVDQLLHPHFTADDLKAAQPNKFADGVKASPGAAVGQIYFTSDKCQEEAKKGNDVIMVRQFTKPDDFGGMCVSKGLFTAEGGAASHAAVVARQIGIPAVVGCTGIVIDFNALTVTFGDKTLHEGDWASVDGSTGQVFVGKVPLVKPNLEDQKDLMQILTWADEVRSAPNSRKPCNGGPSRGLKVCANADTPEDATRARSFGAEGIGLCRTEHMFLGDRSADDFG
;
A
#
# COMPACT_ATOMS: atom_id res chain seq x y z
N MET A 1 3.63 22.12 -13.74
CA MET A 1 4.11 23.02 -12.65
C MET A 1 5.63 22.98 -12.63
N GLN A 2 6.27 24.15 -12.58
CA GLN A 2 7.73 24.30 -12.49
C GLN A 2 8.07 24.90 -11.13
N ASP A 3 9.14 24.38 -10.52
CA ASP A 3 9.84 25.03 -9.42
C ASP A 3 10.92 25.93 -10.05
N ILE A 4 10.84 27.23 -9.79
CA ILE A 4 11.61 28.26 -10.47
C ILE A 4 12.37 29.09 -9.44
N GLU A 5 13.67 29.18 -9.62
CA GLU A 5 14.53 30.11 -8.89
C GLU A 5 14.81 31.30 -9.79
N PHE A 6 14.55 32.51 -9.29
CA PHE A 6 14.77 33.75 -10.03
C PHE A 6 15.34 34.84 -9.12
N THR A 7 16.01 35.81 -9.73
CA THR A 7 16.45 37.03 -9.04
C THR A 7 16.01 38.27 -9.81
N ILE A 8 15.93 39.40 -9.13
CA ILE A 8 15.68 40.70 -9.75
C ILE A 8 16.89 41.59 -9.47
N GLU A 9 17.58 42.01 -10.52
CA GLU A 9 18.76 42.86 -10.42
C GLU A 9 18.56 44.10 -11.31
N ASN A 10 18.68 45.30 -10.73
CA ASN A 10 18.49 46.57 -11.43
C ASN A 10 17.17 46.61 -12.23
N GLU A 11 16.07 46.25 -11.57
CA GLU A 11 14.72 46.16 -12.16
C GLU A 11 14.57 45.14 -13.31
N LYS A 12 15.57 44.27 -13.51
CA LYS A 12 15.52 43.18 -14.50
C LYS A 12 15.34 41.83 -13.82
N LEU A 13 14.32 41.09 -14.25
CA LEU A 13 14.06 39.71 -13.84
C LEU A 13 15.01 38.75 -14.56
N TRP A 14 15.65 37.87 -13.80
CA TRP A 14 16.51 36.80 -14.28
C TRP A 14 16.02 35.46 -13.76
N ILE A 15 15.77 34.50 -14.65
CA ILE A 15 15.50 33.10 -14.26
C ILE A 15 16.84 32.39 -14.10
N LEU A 16 17.11 31.88 -12.90
CA LEU A 16 18.37 31.21 -12.57
C LEU A 16 18.27 29.71 -12.81
N GLN A 17 17.15 29.11 -12.42
CA GLN A 17 16.94 27.68 -12.56
C GLN A 17 15.45 27.38 -12.74
N THR A 18 15.15 26.36 -13.53
CA THR A 18 13.83 25.72 -13.56
C THR A 18 14.00 24.22 -13.40
N ARG A 19 13.04 23.60 -12.72
CA ARG A 19 12.93 22.15 -12.65
C ARG A 19 11.48 21.74 -12.47
N ASN A 20 11.17 20.48 -12.77
CA ASN A 20 9.89 19.91 -12.37
C ASN A 20 9.80 19.92 -10.84
N GLY A 21 8.78 20.61 -10.31
CA GLY A 21 8.58 20.74 -8.88
C GLY A 21 8.22 19.40 -8.25
N LYS A 22 8.84 19.10 -7.10
CA LYS A 22 8.39 18.00 -6.24
C LYS A 22 7.01 18.34 -5.68
N ARG A 23 6.15 17.33 -5.56
CA ARG A 23 4.74 17.51 -5.18
C ARG A 23 4.19 16.23 -4.56
N THR A 24 3.09 16.36 -3.84
CA THR A 24 2.35 15.22 -3.30
C THR A 24 1.56 14.53 -4.41
N ALA A 25 1.18 13.26 -4.19
CA ALA A 25 0.32 12.52 -5.11
C ALA A 25 -0.99 13.27 -5.43
N ALA A 26 -1.64 13.84 -4.40
CA ALA A 26 -2.85 14.64 -4.55
C ALA A 26 -2.65 15.85 -5.49
N ALA A 27 -1.53 16.56 -5.32
CA ALA A 27 -1.19 17.69 -6.18
C ALA A 27 -0.82 17.24 -7.60
N THR A 28 -0.15 16.10 -7.77
CA THR A 28 0.14 15.52 -9.09
C THR A 28 -1.13 15.27 -9.88
N VAL A 29 -2.09 14.56 -9.26
CA VAL A 29 -3.39 14.21 -9.86
C VAL A 29 -4.19 15.47 -10.17
N LYS A 30 -4.31 16.39 -9.20
CA LYS A 30 -5.04 17.65 -9.40
C LYS A 30 -4.48 18.49 -10.55
N ILE A 31 -3.17 18.72 -10.58
CA ILE A 31 -2.51 19.49 -11.64
C ILE A 31 -2.71 18.81 -13.00
N ALA A 32 -2.67 17.48 -13.06
CA ALA A 32 -2.91 16.76 -14.30
C ALA A 32 -4.35 16.97 -14.80
N CYS A 33 -5.34 16.91 -13.92
CA CYS A 33 -6.73 17.20 -14.27
C CYS A 33 -6.92 18.65 -14.73
N ASP A 34 -6.42 19.62 -13.95
CA ASP A 34 -6.57 21.04 -14.26
C ASP A 34 -5.94 21.37 -15.63
N LEU A 35 -4.75 20.86 -15.95
CA LEU A 35 -4.10 21.09 -17.24
C LEU A 35 -4.86 20.48 -18.43
N VAL A 36 -5.58 19.37 -18.25
CA VAL A 36 -6.47 18.82 -19.29
C VAL A 36 -7.70 19.70 -19.45
N SER A 37 -8.31 20.13 -18.34
CA SER A 37 -9.46 21.05 -18.34
C SER A 37 -9.13 22.40 -18.98
N GLU A 38 -7.91 22.89 -18.82
CA GLU A 38 -7.39 24.11 -19.46
C GLU A 38 -6.98 23.89 -20.93
N GLY A 39 -7.01 22.65 -21.43
CA GLY A 39 -6.61 22.32 -22.81
C GLY A 39 -5.10 22.39 -23.06
N MET A 40 -4.29 22.43 -21.99
CA MET A 40 -2.83 22.53 -22.07
C MET A 40 -2.16 21.18 -22.40
N ILE A 41 -2.78 20.07 -22.00
CA ILE A 41 -2.30 18.71 -22.28
C ILE A 41 -3.46 17.78 -22.65
N THR A 42 -3.17 16.67 -23.33
CA THR A 42 -4.17 15.64 -23.61
C THR A 42 -4.37 14.70 -22.42
N LYS A 43 -5.47 13.92 -22.43
CA LYS A 43 -5.73 12.89 -21.42
C LYS A 43 -4.59 11.86 -21.35
N GLU A 44 -4.06 11.45 -22.50
CA GLU A 44 -2.96 10.49 -22.59
C GLU A 44 -1.67 11.03 -22.00
N GLU A 45 -1.42 12.32 -22.15
CA GLU A 45 -0.26 12.98 -21.53
C GLU A 45 -0.45 13.14 -20.02
N ALA A 46 -1.65 13.46 -19.55
CA ALA A 46 -1.98 13.49 -18.12
C ALA A 46 -1.74 12.11 -17.47
N LEU A 47 -2.20 11.02 -18.10
CA LEU A 47 -1.98 9.66 -17.63
C LEU A 47 -0.51 9.28 -17.52
N LYS A 48 0.35 9.78 -18.41
CA LYS A 48 1.81 9.56 -18.34
C LYS A 48 2.51 10.38 -17.27
N ARG A 49 1.85 11.41 -16.72
CA ARG A 49 2.41 12.31 -15.68
C ARG A 49 2.02 11.90 -14.26
N VAL A 50 1.06 10.99 -14.11
CA VAL A 50 0.65 10.40 -12.83
C VAL A 50 1.30 9.03 -12.73
N GLU A 51 2.14 8.83 -11.73
CA GLU A 51 2.78 7.52 -11.51
C GLU A 51 1.83 6.58 -10.74
N PRO A 52 1.91 5.25 -10.93
CA PRO A 52 1.10 4.31 -10.17
C PRO A 52 1.23 4.47 -8.65
N GLY A 53 2.43 4.84 -8.16
CA GLY A 53 2.65 5.10 -6.74
C GLY A 53 1.92 6.33 -6.20
N ASP A 54 1.57 7.30 -7.06
CA ASP A 54 0.71 8.42 -6.67
C ASP A 54 -0.71 7.93 -6.40
N VAL A 55 -1.22 7.01 -7.23
CA VAL A 55 -2.54 6.39 -7.04
C VAL A 55 -2.56 5.59 -5.74
N ASP A 56 -1.52 4.80 -5.46
CA ASP A 56 -1.41 4.01 -4.22
C ASP A 56 -1.48 4.89 -2.96
N GLN A 57 -0.77 6.04 -2.95
CA GLN A 57 -0.80 6.98 -1.82
C GLN A 57 -2.19 7.59 -1.59
N LEU A 58 -2.98 7.75 -2.65
CA LEU A 58 -4.33 8.28 -2.56
C LEU A 58 -5.35 7.22 -2.16
N LEU A 59 -5.08 5.93 -2.41
CA LEU A 59 -5.97 4.83 -2.06
C LEU A 59 -5.72 4.27 -0.65
N HIS A 60 -4.48 4.32 -0.16
CA HIS A 60 -4.09 3.72 1.11
C HIS A 60 -3.70 4.76 2.15
N PRO A 61 -3.91 4.47 3.46
CA PRO A 61 -3.29 5.27 4.51
C PRO A 61 -1.78 5.35 4.29
N HIS A 62 -1.19 6.52 4.53
CA HIS A 62 0.23 6.75 4.30
C HIS A 62 0.82 7.69 5.36
N PHE A 63 2.15 7.70 5.45
CA PHE A 63 2.91 8.70 6.22
C PHE A 63 3.34 9.83 5.31
N THR A 64 3.34 11.06 5.81
CA THR A 64 3.88 12.19 5.03
C THR A 64 5.41 12.14 4.99
N ALA A 65 6.01 12.81 4.01
CA ALA A 65 7.47 12.89 3.92
C ALA A 65 8.10 13.56 5.16
N ASP A 66 7.41 14.54 5.75
CA ASP A 66 7.88 15.23 6.95
C ASP A 66 7.77 14.31 8.19
N ASP A 67 6.68 13.56 8.33
CA ASP A 67 6.51 12.57 9.41
C ASP A 67 7.55 11.45 9.31
N LEU A 68 7.80 10.94 8.11
CA LEU A 68 8.85 9.94 7.88
C LEU A 68 10.24 10.48 8.21
N LYS A 69 10.51 11.75 7.89
CA LYS A 69 11.78 12.40 8.22
C LYS A 69 11.94 12.56 9.73
N ALA A 70 10.88 12.97 10.42
CA ALA A 70 10.86 13.08 11.88
C ALA A 70 11.00 11.72 12.58
N ALA A 71 10.48 10.65 11.97
CA ALA A 71 10.54 9.29 12.50
C ALA A 71 11.88 8.57 12.26
N GLN A 72 12.77 9.08 11.39
CA GLN A 72 14.04 8.42 11.05
C GLN A 72 14.90 8.02 12.26
N PRO A 73 15.06 8.83 13.33
CA PRO A 73 15.81 8.42 14.52
C PRO A 73 15.21 7.18 15.21
N ASN A 74 13.89 7.00 15.09
CA ASN A 74 13.13 5.89 15.65
C ASN A 74 12.99 4.71 14.69
N LYS A 75 13.69 4.72 13.55
CA LYS A 75 13.71 3.57 12.63
C LYS A 75 14.17 2.32 13.39
N PHE A 76 13.39 1.26 13.25
CA PHE A 76 13.62 -0.04 13.88
C PHE A 76 14.28 -1.00 12.91
N ALA A 77 13.71 -1.20 11.72
CA ALA A 77 14.23 -2.10 10.71
C ALA A 77 13.86 -1.64 9.29
N ASP A 78 14.60 -2.15 8.31
CA ASP A 78 14.27 -2.07 6.89
C ASP A 78 14.06 -3.48 6.33
N GLY A 79 13.16 -3.63 5.38
CA GLY A 79 12.87 -4.89 4.72
C GLY A 79 12.32 -4.71 3.30
N VAL A 80 11.78 -5.80 2.75
CA VAL A 80 11.16 -5.81 1.43
C VAL A 80 9.76 -5.22 1.51
N LYS A 81 9.48 -4.22 0.67
CA LYS A 81 8.15 -3.65 0.43
C LYS A 81 7.19 -4.72 -0.12
N ALA A 82 6.54 -5.46 0.78
CA ALA A 82 5.64 -6.53 0.40
C ALA A 82 4.32 -5.96 -0.07
N SER A 83 3.63 -5.19 0.76
CA SER A 83 2.30 -4.64 0.44
C SER A 83 2.26 -3.17 0.81
N PRO A 84 1.83 -2.27 -0.10
CA PRO A 84 1.90 -0.82 0.10
C PRO A 84 0.96 -0.31 1.20
N GLY A 85 1.19 0.94 1.61
CA GLY A 85 0.43 1.65 2.63
C GLY A 85 1.14 1.74 3.98
N ALA A 86 0.49 2.38 4.94
CA ALA A 86 1.01 2.65 6.26
C ALA A 86 0.06 2.14 7.36
N ALA A 87 0.63 1.57 8.40
CA ALA A 87 -0.10 1.06 9.55
C ALA A 87 0.55 1.50 10.86
N VAL A 88 -0.25 1.72 11.88
CA VAL A 88 0.20 2.04 13.24
C VAL A 88 -0.60 1.17 14.20
N GLY A 89 0.08 0.53 15.15
CA GLY A 89 -0.57 -0.37 16.09
C GLY A 89 0.40 -0.92 17.12
N GLN A 90 -0.12 -1.72 18.05
CA GLN A 90 0.66 -2.44 19.05
C GLN A 90 1.14 -3.78 18.49
N ILE A 91 2.35 -4.19 18.82
CA ILE A 91 2.94 -5.41 18.27
C ILE A 91 2.48 -6.65 19.03
N TYR A 92 2.20 -7.73 18.30
CA TYR A 92 1.86 -9.05 18.84
C TYR A 92 2.48 -10.17 18.01
N PHE A 93 2.86 -11.27 18.66
CA PHE A 93 3.69 -12.32 18.06
C PHE A 93 2.93 -13.57 17.60
N THR A 94 1.64 -13.67 17.96
CA THR A 94 0.78 -14.81 17.66
C THR A 94 -0.54 -14.38 17.02
N SER A 95 -1.06 -15.24 16.13
CA SER A 95 -2.35 -15.04 15.45
C SER A 95 -3.50 -14.87 16.45
N ASP A 96 -3.52 -15.69 17.51
CA ASP A 96 -4.58 -15.66 18.52
C ASP A 96 -4.59 -14.35 19.31
N LYS A 97 -3.41 -13.85 19.69
CA LYS A 97 -3.31 -12.55 20.38
C LYS A 97 -3.70 -11.39 19.50
N CYS A 98 -3.33 -11.42 18.21
CA CYS A 98 -3.78 -10.42 17.26
C CYS A 98 -5.32 -10.37 17.21
N GLN A 99 -5.99 -11.52 17.18
CA GLN A 99 -7.46 -11.62 17.17
C GLN A 99 -8.09 -11.18 18.49
N GLU A 100 -7.52 -11.57 19.63
CA GLU A 100 -8.01 -11.18 20.94
C GLU A 100 -7.99 -9.65 21.11
N GLU A 101 -6.87 -9.01 20.75
CA GLU A 101 -6.66 -7.58 20.92
C GLU A 101 -7.43 -6.75 19.91
N ALA A 102 -7.55 -7.23 18.67
CA ALA A 102 -8.43 -6.61 17.69
C ALA A 102 -9.90 -6.63 18.13
N LYS A 103 -10.37 -7.71 18.78
CA LYS A 103 -11.74 -7.79 19.35
C LYS A 103 -11.96 -6.77 20.48
N LYS A 104 -10.90 -6.37 21.19
CA LYS A 104 -10.94 -5.29 22.19
C LYS A 104 -10.94 -3.89 21.57
N GLY A 105 -10.76 -3.78 20.26
CA GLY A 105 -10.70 -2.51 19.53
C GLY A 105 -9.30 -1.90 19.45
N ASN A 106 -8.25 -2.64 19.82
CA ASN A 106 -6.87 -2.18 19.70
C ASN A 106 -6.38 -2.30 18.25
N ASP A 107 -5.59 -1.32 17.80
CA ASP A 107 -4.90 -1.41 16.52
C ASP A 107 -3.69 -2.34 16.67
N VAL A 108 -3.62 -3.38 15.84
CA VAL A 108 -2.66 -4.49 15.95
C VAL A 108 -1.67 -4.49 14.80
N ILE A 109 -0.38 -4.70 15.10
CA ILE A 109 0.68 -5.02 14.15
C ILE A 109 1.17 -6.44 14.42
N MET A 110 1.06 -7.32 13.44
CA MET A 110 1.53 -8.70 13.58
C MET A 110 3.04 -8.79 13.29
N VAL A 111 3.77 -9.44 14.20
CA VAL A 111 5.22 -9.67 14.08
C VAL A 111 5.50 -11.17 14.06
N ARG A 112 6.16 -11.66 13.01
CA ARG A 112 6.44 -13.10 12.84
C ARG A 112 7.83 -13.33 12.29
N GLN A 113 8.41 -14.49 12.56
CA GLN A 113 9.62 -14.89 11.85
C GLN A 113 9.31 -15.11 10.37
N PHE A 114 8.27 -15.90 10.12
CA PHE A 114 7.59 -16.09 8.83
C PHE A 114 6.11 -16.40 9.11
N THR A 115 5.22 -16.11 8.18
CA THR A 115 3.79 -16.44 8.31
C THR A 115 3.49 -17.84 7.79
N LYS A 116 2.58 -18.55 8.44
CA LYS A 116 2.00 -19.82 7.99
C LYS A 116 0.51 -19.64 7.61
N PRO A 117 -0.12 -20.61 6.93
CA PRO A 117 -1.57 -20.56 6.68
C PRO A 117 -2.40 -20.35 7.97
N ASP A 118 -2.02 -20.95 9.09
CA ASP A 118 -2.69 -20.80 10.39
C ASP A 118 -2.64 -19.35 10.93
N ASP A 119 -1.73 -18.52 10.43
CA ASP A 119 -1.62 -17.11 10.82
C ASP A 119 -2.67 -16.23 10.10
N PHE A 120 -3.45 -16.77 9.15
CA PHE A 120 -4.40 -16.02 8.32
C PHE A 120 -5.43 -15.22 9.15
N GLY A 121 -6.00 -15.81 10.20
CA GLY A 121 -6.96 -15.13 11.07
C GLY A 121 -6.36 -13.88 11.72
N GLY A 122 -5.13 -13.97 12.23
CA GLY A 122 -4.37 -12.86 12.78
C GLY A 122 -4.00 -11.80 11.73
N MET A 123 -3.63 -12.23 10.51
CA MET A 123 -3.35 -11.31 9.41
C MET A 123 -4.57 -10.47 9.03
N CYS A 124 -5.75 -11.09 8.93
CA CYS A 124 -7.00 -10.41 8.56
C CYS A 124 -7.43 -9.30 9.53
N VAL A 125 -7.12 -9.45 10.82
CA VAL A 125 -7.49 -8.47 11.85
C VAL A 125 -6.42 -7.40 12.08
N SER A 126 -5.19 -7.64 11.62
CA SER A 126 -4.06 -6.73 11.82
C SER A 126 -4.15 -5.51 10.91
N LYS A 127 -3.70 -4.36 11.40
CA LYS A 127 -3.57 -3.14 10.58
C LYS A 127 -2.39 -3.21 9.64
N GLY A 128 -1.37 -3.98 9.98
CA GLY A 128 -0.20 -4.25 9.16
C GLY A 128 0.66 -5.34 9.79
N LEU A 129 1.71 -5.74 9.09
CA LEU A 129 2.63 -6.76 9.62
C LEU A 129 4.06 -6.51 9.18
N PHE A 130 5.00 -7.08 9.94
CA PHE A 130 6.36 -7.25 9.45
C PHE A 130 6.96 -8.59 9.87
N THR A 131 7.85 -9.12 9.02
CA THR A 131 8.48 -10.43 9.25
C THR A 131 10.01 -10.36 9.19
N ALA A 132 10.66 -11.25 9.94
CA ALA A 132 12.13 -11.38 9.91
C ALA A 132 12.62 -11.95 8.58
N GLU A 133 11.89 -12.93 8.06
CA GLU A 133 12.21 -13.65 6.83
C GLU A 133 11.13 -13.47 5.76
N GLY A 134 11.48 -13.79 4.53
CA GLY A 134 10.57 -13.76 3.38
C GLY A 134 10.95 -12.71 2.34
N GLY A 135 10.65 -13.02 1.08
CA GLY A 135 10.82 -12.10 -0.05
C GLY A 135 9.49 -11.57 -0.59
N ALA A 136 9.56 -10.82 -1.68
CA ALA A 136 8.40 -10.20 -2.32
C ALA A 136 7.32 -11.21 -2.77
N ALA A 137 7.66 -12.49 -2.94
CA ALA A 137 6.77 -13.59 -3.31
C ALA A 137 6.51 -14.59 -2.16
N SER A 138 6.88 -14.25 -0.93
CA SER A 138 6.60 -15.09 0.25
C SER A 138 5.10 -15.16 0.56
N HIS A 139 4.68 -16.16 1.33
CA HIS A 139 3.31 -16.30 1.81
C HIS A 139 2.78 -15.00 2.42
N ALA A 140 3.53 -14.39 3.35
CA ALA A 140 3.19 -13.13 3.98
C ALA A 140 2.92 -12.02 2.94
N ALA A 141 3.78 -11.88 1.94
CA ALA A 141 3.68 -10.85 0.93
C ALA A 141 2.49 -11.06 -0.03
N VAL A 142 2.20 -12.30 -0.39
CA VAL A 142 1.06 -12.63 -1.27
C VAL A 142 -0.25 -12.38 -0.53
N VAL A 143 -0.38 -12.88 0.70
CA VAL A 143 -1.60 -12.74 1.48
C VAL A 143 -1.84 -11.29 1.88
N ALA A 144 -0.81 -10.56 2.33
CA ALA A 144 -0.95 -9.15 2.71
C ALA A 144 -1.48 -8.26 1.57
N ARG A 145 -1.00 -8.49 0.33
CA ARG A 145 -1.52 -7.78 -0.85
C ARG A 145 -2.96 -8.16 -1.16
N GLN A 146 -3.31 -9.43 -0.98
CA GLN A 146 -4.66 -9.91 -1.24
C GLN A 146 -5.67 -9.29 -0.28
N ILE A 147 -5.35 -9.19 1.01
CA ILE A 147 -6.25 -8.60 2.02
C ILE A 147 -6.07 -7.08 2.16
N GLY A 148 -5.09 -6.49 1.46
CA GLY A 148 -4.89 -5.04 1.39
C GLY A 148 -4.29 -4.40 2.65
N ILE A 149 -3.49 -5.15 3.43
CA ILE A 149 -2.79 -4.60 4.60
C ILE A 149 -1.34 -4.24 4.26
N PRO A 150 -0.79 -3.15 4.80
CA PRO A 150 0.63 -2.82 4.74
C PRO A 150 1.52 -3.94 5.29
N ALA A 151 2.57 -4.28 4.54
CA ALA A 151 3.49 -5.33 4.96
C ALA A 151 4.95 -5.06 4.57
N VAL A 152 5.85 -5.31 5.51
CA VAL A 152 7.31 -5.30 5.30
C VAL A 152 7.87 -6.68 5.65
N VAL A 153 8.38 -7.42 4.68
CA VAL A 153 8.87 -8.79 4.89
C VAL A 153 10.37 -8.88 4.77
N GLY A 154 11.01 -9.86 5.40
CA GLY A 154 12.45 -10.03 5.27
C GLY A 154 13.25 -8.90 5.92
N CYS A 155 12.81 -8.42 7.07
CA CYS A 155 13.52 -7.44 7.90
C CYS A 155 14.81 -8.07 8.43
N THR A 156 15.86 -8.04 7.62
CA THR A 156 17.10 -8.77 7.90
C THR A 156 17.78 -8.20 9.14
N GLY A 157 18.08 -9.06 10.11
CA GLY A 157 18.76 -8.67 11.35
C GLY A 157 17.84 -8.46 12.55
N ILE A 158 16.51 -8.57 12.38
CA ILE A 158 15.61 -8.66 13.54
C ILE A 158 15.67 -10.09 14.11
N VAL A 159 15.69 -10.19 15.43
CA VAL A 159 15.65 -11.46 16.18
C VAL A 159 14.39 -11.46 17.03
N ILE A 160 13.55 -12.47 16.83
CA ILE A 160 12.28 -12.63 17.55
C ILE A 160 12.45 -13.74 18.58
N ASP A 161 12.20 -13.41 19.85
CA ASP A 161 12.12 -14.37 20.95
C ASP A 161 10.66 -14.57 21.33
N PHE A 162 10.10 -15.74 20.99
CA PHE A 162 8.71 -16.08 21.28
C PHE A 162 8.45 -16.42 22.75
N ASN A 163 9.48 -16.75 23.53
CA ASN A 163 9.33 -17.02 24.96
C ASN A 163 9.30 -15.70 25.75
N ALA A 164 10.19 -14.77 25.38
CA ALA A 164 10.22 -13.44 25.97
C ALA A 164 9.16 -12.49 25.36
N LEU A 165 8.54 -12.87 24.24
CA LEU A 165 7.63 -12.04 23.45
C LEU A 165 8.26 -10.70 23.10
N THR A 166 9.46 -10.76 22.52
CA THR A 166 10.22 -9.58 22.10
C THR A 166 10.75 -9.70 20.68
N VAL A 167 10.95 -8.54 20.04
CA VAL A 167 11.72 -8.42 18.80
C VAL A 167 12.85 -7.44 19.01
N THR A 168 14.06 -7.84 18.63
CA THR A 168 15.28 -7.05 18.81
C THR A 168 15.95 -6.77 17.48
N PHE A 169 16.41 -5.55 17.28
CA PHE A 169 17.27 -5.15 16.17
C PHE A 169 18.41 -4.28 16.69
N GLY A 170 19.64 -4.80 16.63
CA GLY A 170 20.80 -4.13 17.22
C GLY A 170 20.63 -3.94 18.74
N ASP A 171 20.57 -2.69 19.19
CA ASP A 171 20.39 -2.28 20.58
C ASP A 171 18.93 -1.97 20.96
N LYS A 172 18.00 -2.02 20.00
CA LYS A 172 16.58 -1.73 20.21
C LYS A 172 15.79 -3.02 20.41
N THR A 173 14.98 -3.07 21.46
CA THR A 173 14.06 -4.18 21.74
C THR A 173 12.66 -3.65 21.92
N LEU A 174 11.69 -4.26 21.23
CA LEU A 174 10.26 -4.03 21.41
C LEU A 174 9.62 -5.26 22.06
N HIS A 175 8.70 -5.00 22.97
CA HIS A 175 7.93 -6.01 23.70
C HIS A 175 6.51 -6.08 23.16
N GLU A 176 5.84 -7.21 23.40
CA GLU A 176 4.42 -7.33 23.10
C GLU A 176 3.62 -6.16 23.71
N GLY A 177 2.75 -5.55 22.90
CA GLY A 177 1.97 -4.37 23.28
C GLY A 177 2.66 -3.02 23.00
N ASP A 178 3.95 -2.99 22.66
CA ASP A 178 4.63 -1.76 22.27
C ASP A 178 4.12 -1.25 20.92
N TRP A 179 4.12 0.07 20.75
CA TRP A 179 3.67 0.69 19.51
C TRP A 179 4.74 0.61 18.43
N ALA A 180 4.32 0.24 17.22
CA ALA A 180 5.11 0.27 16.01
C ALA A 180 4.33 0.90 14.86
N SER A 181 5.09 1.47 13.92
CA SER A 181 4.57 2.01 12.67
C SER A 181 5.24 1.30 11.50
N VAL A 182 4.45 0.79 10.57
CA VAL A 182 4.90 -0.01 9.42
C VAL A 182 4.58 0.77 8.15
N ASP A 183 5.61 1.04 7.35
CA ASP A 183 5.47 1.61 6.01
C ASP A 183 5.81 0.56 4.96
N GLY A 184 4.77 -0.06 4.40
CA GLY A 184 4.88 -1.05 3.37
C GLY A 184 5.28 -0.49 2.00
N SER A 185 5.19 0.84 1.80
CA SER A 185 5.58 1.50 0.56
C SER A 185 7.10 1.74 0.50
N THR A 186 7.70 2.15 1.61
CA THR A 186 9.16 2.35 1.72
C THR A 186 9.90 1.11 2.21
N GLY A 187 9.20 0.16 2.84
CA GLY A 187 9.82 -1.02 3.44
C GLY A 187 10.41 -0.75 4.82
N GLN A 188 9.94 0.28 5.53
CA GLN A 188 10.51 0.72 6.79
C GLN A 188 9.58 0.42 7.97
N VAL A 189 10.16 0.06 9.11
CA VAL A 189 9.45 -0.11 10.38
C VAL A 189 10.03 0.86 11.40
N PHE A 190 9.17 1.53 12.15
CA PHE A 190 9.55 2.54 13.16
C PHE A 190 8.99 2.17 14.54
N VAL A 191 9.75 2.52 15.57
CA VAL A 191 9.30 2.46 16.96
C VAL A 191 8.33 3.61 17.24
N GLY A 192 7.22 3.31 17.90
CA GLY A 192 6.21 4.29 18.31
C GLY A 192 5.16 4.57 17.24
N LYS A 193 4.43 5.67 17.45
CA LYS A 193 3.32 6.12 16.59
C LYS A 193 3.79 7.22 15.64
N VAL A 194 3.80 6.94 14.34
CA VAL A 194 3.95 7.94 13.30
C VAL A 194 2.55 8.45 12.89
N PRO A 195 2.33 9.76 12.75
CA PRO A 195 1.03 10.29 12.34
C PRO A 195 0.56 9.72 11.01
N LEU A 196 -0.65 9.14 10.99
CA LEU A 196 -1.21 8.48 9.81
C LEU A 196 -2.19 9.40 9.09
N VAL A 197 -1.99 9.58 7.78
CA VAL A 197 -2.97 10.25 6.90
C VAL A 197 -3.89 9.19 6.31
N LYS A 198 -5.19 9.28 6.61
CA LYS A 198 -6.21 8.39 6.02
C LYS A 198 -6.88 9.11 4.86
N PRO A 199 -6.73 8.64 3.61
CA PRO A 199 -7.44 9.23 2.48
C PRO A 199 -8.93 8.94 2.57
N ASN A 200 -9.74 9.90 2.12
CA ASN A 200 -11.17 9.70 1.86
C ASN A 200 -11.40 9.70 0.35
N LEU A 201 -11.83 8.55 -0.20
CA LEU A 201 -12.05 8.41 -1.64
C LEU A 201 -13.17 9.33 -2.16
N GLU A 202 -14.18 9.62 -1.34
CA GLU A 202 -15.31 10.48 -1.73
C GLU A 202 -14.86 11.92 -2.04
N ASP A 203 -13.77 12.35 -1.40
CA ASP A 203 -13.17 13.66 -1.60
C ASP A 203 -12.24 13.70 -2.83
N GLN A 204 -11.90 12.55 -3.42
CA GLN A 204 -10.90 12.41 -4.48
C GLN A 204 -11.51 12.36 -5.89
N LYS A 205 -12.27 13.39 -6.26
CA LYS A 205 -12.90 13.51 -7.59
C LYS A 205 -11.88 13.46 -8.74
N ASP A 206 -10.74 14.12 -8.55
CA ASP A 206 -9.68 14.18 -9.56
C ASP A 206 -9.06 12.79 -9.81
N LEU A 207 -8.92 11.95 -8.76
CA LEU A 207 -8.44 10.58 -8.92
C LEU A 207 -9.42 9.75 -9.74
N MET A 208 -10.72 9.82 -9.42
CA MET A 208 -11.75 9.10 -10.18
C MET A 208 -11.78 9.52 -11.64
N GLN A 209 -11.54 10.81 -11.92
CA GLN A 209 -11.43 11.31 -13.28
C GLN A 209 -10.21 10.75 -14.03
N ILE A 210 -9.03 10.71 -13.38
CA ILE A 210 -7.83 10.09 -13.94
C ILE A 210 -8.07 8.59 -14.22
N LEU A 211 -8.68 7.85 -13.29
CA LEU A 211 -9.00 6.44 -13.47
C LEU A 211 -9.98 6.22 -14.62
N THR A 212 -10.98 7.10 -14.78
CA THR A 212 -11.91 7.07 -15.91
C THR A 212 -11.17 7.27 -17.24
N TRP A 213 -10.24 8.22 -17.32
CA TRP A 213 -9.43 8.40 -18.53
C TRP A 213 -8.51 7.20 -18.79
N ALA A 214 -7.97 6.57 -17.74
CA ALA A 214 -7.18 5.36 -17.88
C ALA A 214 -8.02 4.21 -18.46
N ASP A 215 -9.27 4.07 -18.02
CA ASP A 215 -10.22 3.10 -18.55
C ASP A 215 -10.57 3.35 -20.02
N GLU A 216 -10.82 4.60 -20.40
CA GLU A 216 -11.04 5.00 -21.80
C GLU A 216 -9.85 4.62 -22.69
N VAL A 217 -8.63 4.98 -22.27
CA VAL A 217 -7.41 4.73 -23.05
C VAL A 217 -7.08 3.24 -23.13
N ARG A 218 -7.21 2.49 -22.02
CA ARG A 218 -6.90 1.05 -22.03
C ARG A 218 -7.90 0.23 -22.83
N SER A 219 -9.17 0.64 -22.86
CA SER A 219 -10.26 -0.09 -23.53
C SER A 219 -10.40 0.26 -25.01
N ALA A 220 -9.76 1.35 -25.45
CA ALA A 220 -9.80 1.82 -26.82
C ALA A 220 -9.38 0.74 -27.85
N PRO A 221 -10.09 0.62 -28.98
CA PRO A 221 -9.70 -0.26 -30.08
C PRO A 221 -8.31 0.11 -30.61
N ASN A 222 -7.48 -0.90 -30.94
CA ASN A 222 -6.12 -0.71 -31.47
C ASN A 222 -5.12 -0.04 -30.50
N SER A 223 -5.47 0.10 -29.22
CA SER A 223 -4.54 0.52 -28.15
C SER A 223 -3.35 -0.43 -27.99
N ARG A 224 -3.46 -1.65 -28.51
CA ARG A 224 -2.42 -2.67 -28.42
C ARG A 224 -2.09 -3.28 -29.78
N LYS A 225 -0.80 -3.40 -30.06
CA LYS A 225 -0.30 -4.25 -31.16
C LYS A 225 -0.34 -5.70 -30.68
N PRO A 226 -1.17 -6.57 -31.29
CA PRO A 226 -1.30 -7.94 -30.82
C PRO A 226 -0.01 -8.73 -31.07
N CYS A 227 0.44 -9.48 -30.07
CA CYS A 227 1.42 -10.54 -30.28
C CYS A 227 0.68 -11.76 -30.84
N ASN A 228 1.22 -12.40 -31.88
CA ASN A 228 0.71 -13.67 -32.44
C ASN A 228 -0.75 -13.65 -32.93
N GLY A 229 -1.25 -12.54 -33.48
CA GLY A 229 -2.60 -12.48 -34.06
C GLY A 229 -3.73 -12.51 -33.02
N GLY A 230 -3.43 -12.27 -31.74
CA GLY A 230 -4.44 -12.08 -30.71
C GLY A 230 -5.35 -10.86 -30.98
N PRO A 231 -6.47 -10.73 -30.25
CA PRO A 231 -7.41 -9.64 -30.47
C PRO A 231 -6.77 -8.28 -30.15
N SER A 232 -6.96 -7.28 -31.03
CA SER A 232 -6.50 -5.89 -30.85
C SER A 232 -7.40 -5.04 -29.94
N ARG A 233 -8.33 -5.68 -29.23
CA ARG A 233 -9.23 -5.02 -28.27
C ARG A 233 -8.47 -4.64 -27.00
N GLY A 234 -8.87 -3.53 -26.40
CA GLY A 234 -8.28 -3.02 -25.16
C GLY A 234 -8.29 -4.03 -24.00
N LEU A 235 -7.47 -3.75 -22.98
CA LEU A 235 -7.37 -4.59 -21.79
C LEU A 235 -8.60 -4.44 -20.89
N LYS A 236 -9.10 -5.56 -20.40
CA LYS A 236 -10.05 -5.59 -19.27
C LYS A 236 -9.27 -5.73 -17.97
N VAL A 237 -9.71 -5.04 -16.92
CA VAL A 237 -9.17 -5.19 -15.57
C VAL A 237 -10.16 -6.03 -14.76
N CYS A 238 -9.77 -7.26 -14.46
CA CYS A 238 -10.51 -8.17 -13.59
C CYS A 238 -9.80 -8.27 -12.24
N ALA A 239 -10.54 -8.60 -11.19
CA ALA A 239 -10.00 -8.79 -9.85
C ALA A 239 -9.73 -10.27 -9.54
N ASN A 240 -8.80 -10.49 -8.61
CA ASN A 240 -8.68 -11.75 -7.92
C ASN A 240 -9.49 -11.62 -6.63
N ALA A 241 -10.60 -12.34 -6.52
CA ALA A 241 -11.48 -12.26 -5.37
C ALA A 241 -12.06 -13.64 -5.09
N ASP A 242 -11.96 -14.04 -3.82
CA ASP A 242 -12.33 -15.39 -3.38
C ASP A 242 -13.62 -15.36 -2.52
N THR A 243 -14.01 -14.19 -2.02
CA THR A 243 -15.23 -13.99 -1.21
C THR A 243 -16.22 -13.04 -1.90
N PRO A 244 -17.53 -13.12 -1.60
CA PRO A 244 -18.52 -12.16 -2.08
C PRO A 244 -18.19 -10.70 -1.71
N GLU A 245 -17.65 -10.48 -0.51
CA GLU A 245 -17.25 -9.16 -0.01
C GLU A 245 -16.08 -8.59 -0.83
N ASP A 246 -15.07 -9.41 -1.11
CA ASP A 246 -13.95 -9.03 -1.97
C ASP A 246 -14.41 -8.69 -3.38
N ALA A 247 -15.31 -9.49 -3.95
CA ALA A 247 -15.86 -9.26 -5.28
C ALA A 247 -16.66 -7.95 -5.35
N THR A 248 -17.44 -7.65 -4.30
CA THR A 248 -18.23 -6.41 -4.20
C THR A 248 -17.32 -5.19 -4.10
N ARG A 249 -16.29 -5.26 -3.25
CA ARG A 249 -15.27 -4.21 -3.10
C ARG A 249 -14.48 -4.00 -4.38
N ALA A 250 -14.03 -5.08 -5.03
CA ALA A 250 -13.34 -4.99 -6.31
C ALA A 250 -14.23 -4.30 -7.37
N ARG A 251 -15.52 -4.62 -7.39
CA ARG A 251 -16.49 -3.99 -8.29
C ARG A 251 -16.65 -2.50 -8.03
N SER A 252 -16.66 -2.05 -6.76
CA SER A 252 -16.75 -0.62 -6.43
C SER A 252 -15.50 0.16 -6.86
N PHE A 253 -14.34 -0.49 -6.96
CA PHE A 253 -13.11 0.09 -7.51
C PHE A 253 -12.99 -0.01 -9.05
N GLY A 254 -14.03 -0.51 -9.75
CA GLY A 254 -14.07 -0.54 -11.21
C GLY A 254 -13.70 -1.87 -11.86
N ALA A 255 -13.56 -2.96 -11.10
CA ALA A 255 -13.28 -4.27 -11.68
C ALA A 255 -14.41 -4.74 -12.63
N GLU A 256 -14.02 -5.22 -13.82
CA GLU A 256 -14.95 -5.64 -14.87
C GLU A 256 -15.38 -7.11 -14.76
N GLY A 257 -14.83 -7.84 -13.80
CA GLY A 257 -15.14 -9.23 -13.53
C GLY A 257 -14.12 -9.86 -12.58
N ILE A 258 -14.27 -11.16 -12.33
CA ILE A 258 -13.30 -11.95 -11.57
C ILE A 258 -12.43 -12.73 -12.55
N GLY A 259 -11.12 -12.50 -12.49
CA GLY A 259 -10.13 -13.17 -13.36
C GLY A 259 -9.57 -14.44 -12.73
N LEU A 260 -9.56 -14.51 -11.40
CA LEU A 260 -9.13 -15.65 -10.62
C LEU A 260 -9.95 -15.71 -9.32
N CYS A 261 -10.56 -16.85 -9.07
CA CYS A 261 -11.17 -17.20 -7.78
C CYS A 261 -10.49 -18.50 -7.31
N ARG A 262 -9.80 -18.43 -6.18
CA ARG A 262 -9.01 -19.52 -5.61
C ARG A 262 -9.89 -20.35 -4.70
N THR A 263 -10.33 -21.50 -5.19
CA THR A 263 -11.24 -22.38 -4.44
C THR A 263 -10.57 -23.00 -3.23
N GLU A 264 -9.24 -23.12 -3.20
CA GLU A 264 -8.48 -23.61 -2.04
C GLU A 264 -8.74 -22.79 -0.78
N HIS A 265 -8.99 -21.48 -0.91
CA HIS A 265 -9.29 -20.62 0.23
C HIS A 265 -10.69 -20.87 0.82
N MET A 266 -11.62 -21.36 0.01
CA MET A 266 -12.97 -21.71 0.45
C MET A 266 -13.01 -23.00 1.28
N PHE A 267 -11.98 -23.84 1.20
CA PHE A 267 -11.85 -25.05 2.01
C PHE A 267 -11.02 -24.83 3.29
N LEU A 268 -10.38 -23.67 3.44
CA LEU A 268 -9.56 -23.30 4.60
C LEU A 268 -10.30 -22.38 5.57
N GLY A 269 -11.30 -21.63 5.11
CA GLY A 269 -12.15 -20.75 5.92
C GLY A 269 -13.29 -21.50 6.60
N ASP A 270 -12.98 -22.12 7.76
CA ASP A 270 -13.86 -22.55 8.89
C ASP A 270 -13.30 -23.78 9.63
N ARG A 271 -12.00 -24.08 9.56
CA ARG A 271 -11.36 -25.00 10.52
C ARG A 271 -11.03 -24.29 11.83
N SER A 272 -12.02 -23.64 12.45
CA SER A 272 -11.93 -23.24 13.85
C SER A 272 -12.47 -24.36 14.74
N ALA A 273 -11.54 -25.08 15.36
CA ALA A 273 -11.60 -25.59 16.74
C ALA A 273 -12.48 -26.79 17.16
N ASP A 274 -13.34 -27.41 16.34
CA ASP A 274 -14.25 -28.47 16.87
C ASP A 274 -14.12 -29.91 16.29
N ASP A 275 -13.22 -30.19 15.33
CA ASP A 275 -13.16 -31.52 14.67
C ASP A 275 -12.00 -32.44 15.13
N PHE A 276 -11.70 -32.43 16.43
CA PHE A 276 -11.02 -33.54 17.10
C PHE A 276 -11.65 -33.80 18.47
N GLY A 277 -12.83 -34.42 18.45
CA GLY A 277 -13.40 -35.17 19.58
C GLY A 277 -12.99 -36.64 19.53
#